data_AF-A0A2M7QAH1-F1
#
_entry.id   AF-A0A2M7QAH1-F1
#
_cell.length_a   1.000
_cell.length_b   1.000
_cell.length_c   1.000
_cell.angle_alpha   90.00
_cell.angle_beta   90.00
_cell.angle_gamma   90.00
#
_symmetry.space_group_name_H-M   'P 1'
#
loop_
_entity.id
_entity.type
_entity.pdbx_description
1 polymer ?
#
loop_
_entity_poly.entity_id
_entity_poly.type
_entity_poly.pdbx_seq_one_letter_code
_entity_poly.pdbx_strand_id
1 'polypeptide(L)'
;MTETSAENGLAVGVISTYSGLKRLSTSDTISSSTATLSAGNEGYGVCVDSVSEDPDSPDSLSIAAPYDGTCNKINGHDVGLVDASLRTVVESTGQIKGGDVEILVKASISPISAAGNDYIDTLTFVATGTY
;
A
#
# COMPACT_ATOMS: atom_id res chain seq x y z
N MET A 1 12.50 31.95 4.63
CA MET A 1 11.14 31.67 5.13
C MET A 1 11.26 30.44 6.00
N THR A 2 10.65 30.42 7.19
CA THR A 2 10.59 29.20 8.01
C THR A 2 9.51 28.32 7.41
N GLU A 3 9.93 27.22 6.78
CA GLU A 3 9.04 26.19 6.25
C GLU A 3 8.33 25.50 7.43
N THR A 4 6.99 25.36 7.38
CA THR A 4 6.26 24.50 8.33
C THR A 4 6.26 23.07 7.79
N SER A 5 7.42 22.45 7.78
CA SER A 5 7.56 21.02 7.47
C SER A 5 7.37 20.18 8.72
N ALA A 6 6.97 18.93 8.56
CA ALA A 6 6.88 17.98 9.66
C ALA A 6 8.30 17.60 10.14
N GLU A 7 8.87 18.41 11.04
CA GLU A 7 10.27 18.28 11.52
C GLU A 7 10.55 16.91 12.17
N ASN A 8 9.51 16.28 12.72
CA ASN A 8 9.61 15.00 13.41
C ASN A 8 9.10 13.82 12.57
N GLY A 9 8.99 13.99 11.25
CA GLY A 9 8.66 12.89 10.33
C GLY A 9 7.25 12.90 9.76
N LEU A 10 7.03 11.95 8.86
CA LEU A 10 5.74 11.66 8.27
C LEU A 10 5.50 10.16 8.17
N ALA A 11 4.23 9.77 8.08
CA ALA A 11 3.86 8.41 7.75
C ALA A 11 2.64 8.42 6.84
N VAL A 12 2.64 7.53 5.85
CA VAL A 12 1.48 7.16 5.05
C VAL A 12 1.14 5.73 5.40
N GLY A 13 -0.04 5.51 5.99
CA GLY A 13 -0.55 4.18 6.28
C GLY A 13 -1.81 3.85 5.48
N VAL A 14 -2.13 2.56 5.42
CA VAL A 14 -3.33 2.03 4.75
C VAL A 14 -4.18 1.23 5.74
N ILE A 15 -5.50 1.36 5.62
CA ILE A 15 -6.50 0.54 6.32
C ILE A 15 -7.42 -0.06 5.26
N SER A 16 -7.70 -1.36 5.34
CA SER A 16 -8.69 -2.06 4.51
C SER A 16 -9.97 -2.33 5.29
N THR A 17 -11.11 -2.19 4.62
CA THR A 17 -12.42 -2.48 5.23
C THR A 17 -12.68 -3.97 5.38
N TYR A 18 -12.19 -4.79 4.43
CA TYR A 18 -12.47 -6.23 4.41
C TYR A 18 -11.23 -7.12 4.55
N SER A 19 -10.03 -6.54 4.71
CA SER A 19 -8.75 -7.27 4.76
C SER A 19 -8.52 -8.16 3.52
N GLY A 20 -9.06 -7.76 2.37
CA GLY A 20 -9.19 -8.59 1.17
C GLY A 20 -10.21 -8.00 0.19
N LEU A 21 -10.20 -8.46 -1.06
CA LEU A 21 -11.32 -8.18 -1.97
C LEU A 21 -12.47 -9.12 -1.62
N LYS A 22 -13.49 -8.58 -0.96
CA LYS A 22 -14.65 -9.35 -0.51
C LYS A 22 -15.74 -9.32 -1.55
N ARG A 23 -16.33 -10.48 -1.82
CA ARG A 23 -17.55 -10.57 -2.61
C ARG A 23 -18.76 -10.23 -1.76
N LEU A 24 -19.61 -9.28 -2.17
CA LEU A 24 -20.75 -8.84 -1.35
C LEU A 24 -21.94 -9.81 -1.37
N SER A 25 -22.13 -10.52 -2.48
CA SER A 25 -23.23 -11.48 -2.68
C SER A 25 -22.99 -12.83 -2.01
N THR A 26 -21.76 -13.14 -1.60
CA THR A 26 -21.38 -14.39 -0.93
C THR A 26 -20.40 -14.14 0.22
N SER A 27 -19.80 -15.19 0.76
CA SER A 27 -18.71 -15.09 1.74
C SER A 27 -17.32 -15.19 1.11
N ASP A 28 -17.23 -15.27 -0.23
CA ASP A 28 -15.95 -15.44 -0.92
C ASP A 28 -15.09 -14.19 -0.75
N THR A 29 -13.78 -14.37 -0.55
CA THR A 29 -12.84 -13.25 -0.39
C THR A 29 -11.49 -13.64 -0.97
N ILE A 30 -10.95 -12.77 -1.83
CA ILE A 30 -9.54 -12.82 -2.21
C ILE A 30 -8.74 -12.20 -1.07
N SER A 31 -8.18 -13.07 -0.24
CA SER A 31 -7.46 -12.68 0.97
C SER A 31 -6.27 -11.79 0.63
N SER A 32 -6.02 -10.82 1.51
CA SER A 32 -4.78 -10.07 1.43
C SER A 32 -3.55 -10.97 1.72
N SER A 33 -2.42 -10.64 1.11
CA SER A 33 -1.19 -11.43 1.14
C SER A 33 0.04 -10.55 1.36
N THR A 34 1.16 -11.17 1.76
CA THR A 34 2.49 -10.56 1.78
C THR A 34 3.44 -11.22 0.77
N ALA A 35 2.90 -11.98 -0.19
CA ALA A 35 3.67 -12.77 -1.15
C ALA A 35 3.71 -12.10 -2.54
N THR A 36 4.62 -12.56 -3.39
CA THR A 36 4.63 -12.21 -4.81
C THR A 36 3.35 -12.68 -5.49
N LEU A 37 2.59 -11.74 -6.06
CA LEU A 37 1.41 -12.06 -6.86
C LEU A 37 1.84 -12.60 -8.23
N SER A 38 1.30 -13.76 -8.57
CA SER A 38 1.51 -14.45 -9.84
C SER A 38 0.18 -14.94 -10.40
N ALA A 39 0.06 -14.92 -11.73
CA ALA A 39 -1.16 -15.35 -12.40
C ALA A 39 -1.55 -16.78 -11.99
N GLY A 40 -2.83 -16.96 -11.64
CA GLY A 40 -3.35 -18.27 -11.22
C GLY A 40 -3.22 -18.54 -9.72
N ASN A 41 -2.53 -17.68 -8.96
CA ASN A 41 -2.53 -17.72 -7.50
C ASN A 41 -3.31 -16.52 -6.96
N GLU A 42 -4.26 -16.80 -6.08
CA GLU A 42 -5.12 -15.78 -5.48
C GLU A 42 -4.33 -14.93 -4.47
N GLY A 43 -4.54 -13.62 -4.51
CA GLY A 43 -3.93 -12.70 -3.54
C GLY A 43 -4.25 -11.25 -3.83
N TYR A 44 -4.15 -10.42 -2.79
CA TYR A 44 -4.47 -8.99 -2.86
C TYR A 44 -3.60 -8.18 -1.89
N GLY A 45 -3.30 -6.94 -2.25
CA GLY A 45 -2.56 -6.04 -1.37
C GLY A 45 -2.12 -4.78 -2.09
N VAL A 46 -1.19 -4.08 -1.47
CA VAL A 46 -0.56 -2.89 -2.05
C VAL A 46 0.95 -3.06 -2.11
N CYS A 47 1.60 -2.37 -3.04
CA CYS A 47 3.05 -2.23 -3.10
C CYS A 47 3.41 -0.81 -3.51
N VAL A 48 4.65 -0.39 -3.27
CA VAL A 48 5.11 0.96 -3.63
C VAL A 48 6.01 0.90 -4.87
N ASP A 49 5.59 1.53 -5.97
CA ASP A 49 6.34 1.57 -7.24
C ASP A 49 7.49 2.57 -7.16
N SER A 50 7.23 3.73 -6.55
CA SER A 50 8.24 4.76 -6.37
C SER A 50 7.97 5.66 -5.17
N VAL A 51 9.06 6.15 -4.59
CA VAL A 51 9.08 7.29 -3.67
C VAL A 51 10.08 8.31 -4.21
N SER A 52 9.74 9.59 -4.13
CA SER A 52 10.69 10.67 -4.39
C SER A 52 10.39 11.85 -3.48
N GLU A 53 11.36 12.26 -2.69
CA GLU A 53 11.32 13.48 -1.91
C GLU A 53 11.80 14.71 -2.70
N ASP A 54 11.41 15.90 -2.23
CA ASP A 54 12.02 17.15 -2.64
C ASP A 54 13.55 17.07 -2.41
N PRO A 55 14.40 17.38 -3.40
CA PRO A 55 15.86 17.26 -3.29
C PRO A 55 16.49 18.08 -2.16
N ASP A 56 15.81 19.13 -1.68
CA ASP A 56 16.24 19.96 -0.56
C ASP A 56 15.73 19.44 0.79
N SER A 57 15.03 18.29 0.83
CA SER A 57 14.62 17.63 2.08
C SER A 57 15.85 17.19 2.89
N PRO A 58 15.93 17.52 4.19
CA PRO A 58 17.04 17.08 5.04
C PRO A 58 17.09 15.57 5.25
N ASP A 59 15.93 14.93 5.28
CA ASP A 59 15.77 13.49 5.48
C ASP A 59 15.13 12.82 4.26
N SER A 60 15.11 11.49 4.26
CA SER A 60 14.59 10.67 3.14
C SER A 60 13.24 10.05 3.46
N LEU A 61 12.44 9.81 2.42
CA LEU A 61 11.30 8.89 2.48
C LEU A 61 11.80 7.45 2.40
N SER A 62 11.21 6.55 3.19
CA SER A 62 11.47 5.11 3.12
C SER A 62 10.17 4.32 2.96
N ILE A 63 10.24 3.27 2.16
CA ILE A 63 9.16 2.30 2.02
C ILE A 63 9.27 1.30 3.19
N ALA A 64 8.17 1.07 3.90
CA ALA A 64 8.13 0.10 4.98
C ALA A 64 7.99 -1.32 4.44
N ALA A 65 8.65 -2.30 5.07
CA ALA A 65 8.37 -3.70 4.79
C ALA A 65 6.96 -4.07 5.28
N PRO A 66 6.19 -4.91 4.57
CA PRO A 66 6.58 -5.68 3.38
C PRO A 66 6.24 -5.01 2.03
N TYR A 67 6.12 -3.69 1.96
CA TYR A 67 5.72 -2.96 0.75
C TYR A 67 6.89 -2.55 -0.16
N ASP A 68 8.12 -2.85 0.27
CA ASP A 68 9.42 -2.48 -0.30
C ASP A 68 10.00 -3.51 -1.28
N GLY A 69 9.21 -4.53 -1.66
CA GLY A 69 9.57 -5.52 -2.65
C GLY A 69 9.41 -5.04 -4.10
N THR A 70 9.42 -5.98 -5.04
CA THR A 70 9.20 -5.71 -6.47
C THR A 70 7.79 -5.15 -6.70
N CYS A 71 7.67 -3.88 -7.04
CA CYS A 71 6.41 -3.27 -7.47
C CYS A 71 6.60 -2.69 -8.87
N ASN A 72 5.64 -2.91 -9.76
CA ASN A 72 5.65 -2.35 -11.12
C ASN A 72 4.24 -2.38 -11.72
N LYS A 73 4.07 -1.93 -12.97
CA LYS A 73 2.75 -1.86 -13.65
C LYS A 73 2.37 -3.11 -14.46
N ILE A 74 3.23 -4.14 -14.48
CA ILE A 74 3.11 -5.31 -15.36
C ILE A 74 2.79 -6.60 -14.59
N ASN A 75 3.76 -7.20 -13.90
CA ASN A 75 3.60 -8.48 -13.20
C ASN A 75 4.64 -8.68 -12.08
N GLY A 76 4.47 -9.77 -11.32
CA GLY A 76 5.43 -10.19 -10.29
C GLY A 76 5.52 -9.22 -9.13
N HIS A 77 4.36 -8.80 -8.60
CA HIS A 77 4.30 -7.77 -7.57
C HIS A 77 4.42 -8.38 -6.18
N ASP A 78 5.46 -8.01 -5.45
CA ASP A 78 5.57 -8.28 -4.02
C ASP A 78 4.67 -7.29 -3.29
N VAL A 79 3.50 -7.77 -2.86
CA VAL A 79 2.54 -6.95 -2.13
C VAL A 79 2.75 -7.08 -0.63
N GLY A 80 2.40 -6.02 0.08
CA GLY A 80 2.15 -6.07 1.51
C GLY A 80 0.67 -6.22 1.85
N LEU A 81 0.46 -6.74 3.07
CA LEU A 81 -0.84 -6.98 3.67
C LEU A 81 -1.62 -5.68 3.84
N VAL A 82 -2.90 -5.68 3.46
CA VAL A 82 -3.87 -4.70 3.94
C VAL A 82 -4.87 -5.38 4.87
N ASP A 83 -5.13 -4.76 6.03
CA ASP A 83 -6.10 -5.27 7.00
C ASP A 83 -6.88 -4.16 7.67
N ALA A 84 -7.78 -4.52 8.58
CA ALA A 84 -8.61 -3.58 9.33
C ALA A 84 -7.81 -2.69 10.32
N SER A 85 -6.50 -2.89 10.44
CA SER A 85 -5.61 -2.06 11.26
C SER A 85 -4.80 -1.11 10.38
N LEU A 86 -4.35 0.01 10.94
CA LEU A 86 -3.45 0.91 10.22
C LEU A 86 -2.10 0.23 10.01
N ARG A 87 -1.68 0.11 8.75
CA ARG A 87 -0.36 -0.39 8.37
C ARG A 87 0.44 0.71 7.71
N THR A 88 1.59 1.08 8.28
CA THR A 88 2.51 2.04 7.67
C THR A 88 3.07 1.47 6.37
N VAL A 89 3.00 2.24 5.28
CA VAL A 89 3.45 1.88 3.93
C VAL A 89 4.70 2.66 3.54
N VAL A 90 4.71 3.95 3.84
CA VAL A 90 5.86 4.85 3.64
C VAL A 90 6.01 5.72 4.89
N GLU A 91 7.24 5.99 5.29
CA GLU A 91 7.53 6.88 6.41
C GLU A 91 8.80 7.69 6.21
N SER A 92 8.98 8.69 7.06
CA SER A 92 10.25 9.32 7.33
C SER A 92 10.31 9.64 8.82
N THR A 93 11.47 9.44 9.44
CA THR A 93 11.70 9.79 10.85
C THR A 93 12.16 11.23 11.05
N GLY A 94 12.30 12.00 9.96
CA GLY A 94 12.82 13.35 9.98
C GLY A 94 12.13 14.27 8.98
N GLN A 95 12.72 15.44 8.76
CA GLN A 95 12.10 16.53 8.03
C GLN A 95 12.03 16.23 6.54
N ILE A 96 10.80 16.20 6.00
CA ILE A 96 10.53 16.15 4.55
C ILE A 96 9.85 17.46 4.14
N LYS A 97 10.37 18.10 3.09
CA LYS A 97 9.80 19.35 2.55
C LYS A 97 8.62 19.08 1.61
N GLY A 98 8.68 17.96 0.89
CA GLY A 98 7.67 17.51 -0.04
C GLY A 98 8.10 16.21 -0.70
N GLY A 99 7.22 15.61 -1.50
CA GLY A 99 7.53 14.41 -2.25
C GLY A 99 6.30 13.75 -2.86
N ASP A 100 6.56 12.76 -3.68
CA ASP A 100 5.57 11.92 -4.37
C ASP A 100 5.76 10.46 -3.98
N VAL A 101 4.64 9.77 -3.78
CA VAL A 101 4.59 8.33 -3.49
C VAL A 101 3.61 7.68 -4.45
N GLU A 102 4.05 6.70 -5.23
CA GLU A 102 3.18 5.90 -6.09
C GLU A 102 2.90 4.54 -5.44
N ILE A 103 1.67 4.37 -4.95
CA ILE A 103 1.19 3.11 -4.37
C ILE A 103 0.31 2.41 -5.40
N LEU A 104 0.62 1.15 -5.70
CA LEU A 104 -0.18 0.31 -6.59
C LEU A 104 -1.00 -0.68 -5.79
N VAL A 105 -2.30 -0.72 -6.07
CA VAL A 105 -3.21 -1.77 -5.58
C VAL A 105 -3.16 -2.94 -6.56
N LYS A 106 -2.88 -4.14 -6.06
CA LYS A 106 -2.69 -5.32 -6.91
C LYS A 106 -3.56 -6.47 -6.41
N ALA A 107 -4.08 -7.21 -7.38
CA ALA A 107 -4.86 -8.41 -7.14
C ALA A 107 -4.50 -9.48 -8.17
N SER A 108 -4.58 -10.73 -7.76
CA SER A 108 -4.50 -11.89 -8.64
C SER A 108 -5.58 -12.89 -8.22
N ILE A 109 -6.10 -13.62 -9.19
CA ILE A 109 -7.13 -14.65 -9.00
C ILE A 109 -6.58 -16.02 -9.39
N SER A 110 -7.18 -17.06 -8.83
CA SER A 110 -6.92 -18.45 -9.22
C SER A 110 -8.03 -18.99 -10.14
N PRO A 111 -7.82 -20.10 -10.85
CA PRO A 111 -8.86 -20.74 -11.64
C PRO A 111 -10.05 -21.26 -10.82
N ILE A 112 -9.89 -21.39 -9.50
CA ILE A 112 -10.94 -21.85 -8.58
C ILE A 112 -11.59 -20.70 -7.80
N SER A 113 -11.09 -19.46 -7.95
CA SER A 113 -11.72 -18.29 -7.35
C SER A 113 -13.14 -18.15 -7.90
N ALA A 114 -14.12 -17.95 -7.01
CA ALA A 114 -15.52 -17.90 -7.41
C ALA A 114 -15.76 -16.76 -8.41
N ALA A 115 -16.41 -17.06 -9.52
CA ALA A 115 -16.76 -16.03 -10.48
C ALA A 115 -17.78 -15.05 -9.87
N GLY A 116 -17.47 -13.75 -9.92
CA GLY A 116 -18.31 -12.68 -9.41
C GLY A 116 -17.83 -11.34 -9.94
N ASN A 117 -18.75 -10.37 -10.04
CA ASN A 117 -18.46 -9.00 -10.47
C ASN A 117 -18.58 -7.99 -9.32
N ASP A 118 -18.72 -8.48 -8.10
CA ASP A 118 -19.04 -7.75 -6.89
C ASP A 118 -17.97 -7.93 -5.79
N TYR A 119 -16.74 -8.20 -6.22
CA TYR A 119 -15.55 -8.13 -5.38
C TYR A 119 -15.19 -6.66 -5.11
N ILE A 120 -15.16 -6.28 -3.84
CA ILE A 120 -14.90 -4.92 -3.40
C ILE A 120 -14.01 -4.91 -2.16
N ASP A 121 -13.21 -3.86 -2.07
CA ASP A 121 -12.59 -3.41 -0.83
C ASP A 121 -12.58 -1.88 -0.83
N THR A 122 -12.51 -1.28 0.36
CA THR A 122 -12.27 0.14 0.54
C THR A 122 -10.98 0.32 1.30
N LEU A 123 -9.98 0.86 0.61
CA LEU A 123 -8.70 1.25 1.19
C LEU A 123 -8.74 2.71 1.60
N THR A 124 -8.42 2.99 2.86
CA THR A 124 -8.24 4.34 3.38
C THR A 124 -6.76 4.60 3.59
N PHE A 125 -6.22 5.57 2.87
CA PHE A 125 -4.85 6.05 3.08
C PHE A 125 -4.85 7.20 4.07
N VAL A 126 -4.02 7.10 5.10
CA VAL A 126 -3.88 8.09 6.17
C VAL A 126 -2.47 8.66 6.09
N ALA A 127 -2.35 9.93 5.73
CA ALA A 127 -1.09 10.66 5.76
C ALA A 127 -1.03 11.50 7.04
N THR A 128 0.03 11.33 7.83
CA THR A 128 0.29 12.06 9.07
C THR A 128 1.64 12.74 9.00
N GLY A 129 1.74 13.98 9.48
CA GLY A 129 2.99 14.67 9.74
C GLY A 129 3.13 14.98 11.24
N THR A 130 4.34 14.87 11.77
CA THR A 130 4.67 15.20 13.16
C THR A 130 5.45 16.51 13.19
N TYR A 131 4.91 17.52 13.87
CA TYR A 131 5.46 18.88 13.98
C TYR A 131 6.02 19.14 15.37
#